data_AF-A0AA45C8N1-F1
#
_entry.id   AF-A0AA45C8N1-F1
#
_cell.length_a   1.000
_cell.length_b   1.000
_cell.length_c   1.000
_cell.angle_alpha   90.00
_cell.angle_beta   90.00
_cell.angle_gamma   90.00
#
_symmetry.space_group_name_H-M   'P 1'
#
loop_
_entity.id
_entity.type
_entity.pdbx_description
1 polymer ?
#
loop_
_entity_poly.entity_id
_entity_poly.type
_entity_poly.pdbx_seq_one_letter_code
_entity_poly.pdbx_strand_id
1 'polypeptide(L)'
;MNKKFKRYVFIFTSFIVSWFVIYSTYFDMKNISKYTFLPNLNELKQITIEDYNFYEFKNTAILKNASKNPIKTLEKISNSFQKILIIEFSDFDKQFTNIKDDIKKTNLDKINYSHFIKYDEIEKYDDGIIIQRFIRALKERKINYFIFPNHPRTETIKKELISKLGEPSNITSIKTYTPNKYFKFLSFGTIIIIMSLYLPLSTPIYIILYIFFHNWSFAFAGIIFSIIIYYKISNKNLIKILPYSVVWGILIYMSGYDPYFIFKLNNIRGIKLLLLTLPFLIFIKNIKNISFDKLKKSDIILLLLIFFSGIIYLLRSSNFGFVMNTERKIRDFLEKTLIARPRTKEFISYFFFFAPSIKGREIVWELSRSLLIVSVIDTFLHIHTPVYLGIIRTFNGFFISVLILTIFNALNQAKKKI
;
A
#
# COMPACT_ATOMS: atom_id res chain seq x y z
N MET A 1 28.82 15.19 -15.65
CA MET A 1 28.68 13.78 -15.25
C MET A 1 28.05 12.97 -16.39
N ASN A 2 28.69 11.86 -16.79
CA ASN A 2 28.45 11.17 -18.08
C ASN A 2 27.07 10.47 -18.15
N LYS A 3 26.29 10.70 -19.23
CA LYS A 3 25.00 10.04 -19.52
C LYS A 3 25.13 8.50 -19.52
N LYS A 4 26.30 7.97 -19.91
CA LYS A 4 26.62 6.54 -19.84
C LYS A 4 26.59 6.03 -18.40
N PHE A 5 27.18 6.77 -17.45
CA PHE A 5 27.22 6.37 -16.04
C PHE A 5 25.82 6.25 -15.43
N LYS A 6 24.94 7.23 -15.69
CA LYS A 6 23.53 7.20 -15.25
C LYS A 6 22.78 5.97 -15.78
N ARG A 7 23.05 5.56 -17.02
CA ARG A 7 22.46 4.36 -17.62
C ARG A 7 22.96 3.09 -16.93
N TYR A 8 24.26 2.99 -16.65
CA TYR A 8 24.82 1.83 -15.94
C TYR A 8 24.24 1.70 -14.52
N VAL A 9 24.11 2.81 -13.81
CA VAL A 9 23.48 2.81 -12.47
C VAL A 9 22.04 2.33 -12.54
N PHE A 10 21.26 2.76 -13.54
CA PHE A 10 19.89 2.27 -13.71
C PHE A 10 19.83 0.77 -14.02
N ILE A 11 20.71 0.26 -14.89
CA ILE A 11 20.79 -1.17 -15.24
C ILE A 11 21.17 -1.99 -14.00
N PHE A 12 22.19 -1.58 -13.26
CA PHE A 12 22.63 -2.21 -12.02
C PHE A 12 21.51 -2.23 -10.97
N THR A 13 20.83 -1.10 -10.77
CA THR A 13 19.67 -1.01 -9.86
C THR A 13 18.56 -1.96 -10.29
N SER A 14 18.29 -2.06 -11.60
CA SER A 14 17.26 -2.97 -12.13
C SER A 14 17.61 -4.43 -11.87
N PHE A 15 18.89 -4.81 -11.99
CA PHE A 15 19.35 -6.17 -11.66
C PHE A 15 19.14 -6.49 -10.17
N ILE A 16 19.56 -5.61 -9.27
CA ILE A 16 19.36 -5.75 -7.82
C ILE A 16 17.88 -5.91 -7.48
N VAL A 17 17.04 -5.05 -8.04
CA VAL A 17 15.60 -5.05 -7.82
C VAL A 17 14.97 -6.36 -8.31
N SER A 18 15.34 -6.84 -9.50
CA SER A 18 14.85 -8.11 -10.03
C SER A 18 15.22 -9.30 -9.14
N TRP A 19 16.46 -9.36 -8.66
CA TRP A 19 16.87 -10.36 -7.67
C TRP A 19 16.00 -10.27 -6.42
N PHE A 20 15.84 -9.07 -5.87
CA PHE A 20 15.04 -8.85 -4.67
C PHE A 20 13.57 -9.24 -4.84
N VAL A 21 12.97 -9.02 -6.02
CA VAL A 21 11.59 -9.44 -6.32
C VAL A 21 11.45 -10.95 -6.23
N ILE A 22 12.39 -11.71 -6.80
CA ILE A 22 12.38 -13.18 -6.72
C ILE A 22 12.50 -13.64 -5.27
N TYR A 23 13.47 -13.07 -4.53
CA TYR A 23 13.71 -13.40 -3.13
C TYR A 23 12.50 -13.09 -2.23
N SER A 24 11.95 -11.88 -2.34
CA SER A 24 10.79 -11.43 -1.55
C SER A 24 9.53 -12.23 -1.87
N THR A 25 9.32 -12.60 -3.14
CA THR A 25 8.19 -13.46 -3.53
C THR A 25 8.29 -14.84 -2.90
N TYR A 26 9.46 -15.49 -2.96
CA TYR A 26 9.68 -16.77 -2.29
C TYR A 26 9.40 -16.70 -0.78
N PHE A 27 9.85 -15.62 -0.16
CA PHE A 27 9.64 -15.39 1.26
C PHE A 27 8.17 -15.15 1.62
N ASP A 28 7.46 -14.37 0.80
CA ASP A 28 6.03 -14.14 0.98
C ASP A 28 5.24 -15.44 0.81
N MET A 29 5.59 -16.28 -0.17
CA MET A 29 4.99 -17.61 -0.35
C MET A 29 5.14 -18.49 0.90
N LYS A 30 6.30 -18.45 1.58
CA LYS A 30 6.48 -19.17 2.85
C LYS A 30 5.54 -18.66 3.94
N ASN A 31 5.41 -17.34 4.10
CA ASN A 31 4.57 -16.74 5.14
C ASN A 31 3.06 -16.92 4.89
N ILE A 32 2.62 -17.16 3.65
CA ILE A 32 1.20 -17.42 3.34
C ILE A 32 0.85 -18.91 3.20
N SER A 33 1.83 -19.81 3.36
CA SER A 33 1.66 -21.26 3.15
C SER A 33 0.75 -21.93 4.18
N LYS A 34 0.60 -21.33 5.36
CA LYS A 34 -0.17 -21.89 6.48
C LYS A 34 -1.14 -20.86 7.01
N TYR A 35 -2.34 -21.30 7.37
CA TYR A 35 -3.33 -20.50 8.07
C TYR A 35 -4.04 -21.36 9.12
N THR A 36 -4.79 -20.75 10.03
CA THR A 36 -5.54 -21.45 11.06
C THR A 36 -6.87 -20.76 11.35
N PHE A 37 -7.88 -21.55 11.69
CA PHE A 37 -9.12 -21.06 12.26
C PHE A 37 -9.00 -21.05 13.78
N LEU A 38 -9.27 -19.89 14.38
CA LEU A 38 -9.44 -19.76 15.81
C LEU A 38 -10.88 -20.12 16.19
N PRO A 39 -11.13 -20.54 17.45
CA PRO A 39 -12.49 -20.72 17.96
C PRO A 39 -13.32 -19.45 17.79
N ASN A 40 -14.63 -19.60 17.81
CA ASN A 40 -15.53 -18.45 17.77
C ASN A 40 -15.29 -17.56 19.00
N LEU A 41 -15.52 -16.26 18.88
CA LEU A 41 -15.29 -15.33 20.00
C LEU A 41 -15.98 -15.75 21.32
N ASN A 42 -17.17 -16.36 21.21
CA ASN A 42 -17.97 -16.78 22.36
C ASN A 42 -17.40 -18.03 23.06
N GLU A 43 -16.55 -18.79 22.37
CA GLU A 43 -15.91 -20.01 22.90
C GLU A 43 -14.55 -19.68 23.57
N LEU A 44 -14.06 -18.46 23.39
CA LEU A 44 -12.78 -18.05 23.95
C LEU A 44 -12.92 -17.65 25.42
N LYS A 45 -11.95 -18.07 26.24
CA LYS A 45 -11.89 -17.68 27.64
C LYS A 45 -11.58 -16.19 27.77
N GLN A 46 -12.47 -15.44 28.41
CA GLN A 46 -12.25 -14.02 28.68
C GLN A 46 -11.39 -13.86 29.95
N ILE A 47 -10.40 -12.97 29.88
CA ILE A 47 -9.52 -12.60 30.99
C ILE A 47 -9.55 -11.08 31.16
N THR A 48 -9.47 -10.64 32.41
CA THR A 48 -9.36 -9.24 32.78
C THR A 48 -8.02 -8.98 33.46
N ILE A 49 -7.26 -8.01 32.97
CA ILE A 49 -6.03 -7.51 33.62
C ILE A 49 -6.14 -5.99 33.71
N GLU A 50 -6.10 -5.42 34.93
CA GLU A 50 -6.14 -3.97 35.20
C GLU A 50 -7.17 -3.21 34.35
N ASP A 51 -8.44 -3.59 34.46
CA ASP A 51 -9.58 -3.02 33.73
C ASP A 51 -9.61 -3.27 32.22
N TYR A 52 -8.75 -4.14 31.68
CA TYR A 52 -8.77 -4.49 30.27
C TYR A 52 -9.21 -5.94 30.04
N ASN A 53 -10.28 -6.09 29.25
CA ASN A 53 -10.86 -7.38 28.90
C ASN A 53 -10.35 -7.87 27.54
N PHE A 54 -9.75 -9.05 27.54
CA PHE A 54 -9.25 -9.72 26.34
C PHE A 54 -9.55 -11.22 26.37
N TYR A 55 -9.25 -11.91 25.28
CA TYR A 55 -9.51 -13.35 25.15
C TYR A 55 -8.21 -14.16 25.18
N GLU A 56 -8.24 -15.35 25.75
CA GLU A 56 -7.13 -16.30 25.76
C GLU A 56 -7.46 -17.55 24.94
N PHE A 57 -6.49 -18.02 24.15
CA PHE A 57 -6.51 -19.33 23.53
C PHE A 57 -5.10 -19.94 23.46
N LYS A 58 -4.87 -21.11 24.08
CA LYS A 58 -3.60 -21.84 24.03
C LYS A 58 -2.37 -20.93 24.27
N ASN A 59 -2.36 -20.20 25.39
CA ASN A 59 -1.30 -19.25 25.76
C ASN A 59 -1.06 -18.11 24.74
N THR A 60 -2.12 -17.76 23.99
CA THR A 60 -2.17 -16.64 23.06
C THR A 60 -3.24 -15.65 23.52
N ALA A 61 -2.85 -14.40 23.73
CA ALA A 61 -3.78 -13.32 24.07
C ALA A 61 -4.36 -12.69 22.80
N ILE A 62 -5.67 -12.46 22.75
CA ILE A 62 -6.38 -11.89 21.61
C ILE A 62 -7.02 -10.56 22.04
N LEU A 63 -6.57 -9.47 21.42
CA LEU A 63 -6.90 -8.08 21.76
C LEU A 63 -7.93 -7.51 20.78
N LYS A 64 -9.01 -6.95 21.31
CA LYS A 64 -10.15 -6.42 20.52
C LYS A 64 -10.61 -5.05 21.00
N ASN A 65 -10.88 -4.93 22.29
CA ASN A 65 -11.53 -3.75 22.86
C ASN A 65 -10.53 -2.61 23.06
N ALA A 66 -11.00 -1.38 23.23
CA ALA A 66 -10.12 -0.28 23.60
C ALA A 66 -9.56 -0.49 25.02
N SER A 67 -8.28 -0.19 25.22
CA SER A 67 -7.65 -0.09 26.55
C SER A 67 -7.54 1.37 26.98
N LYS A 68 -7.67 1.64 28.28
CA LYS A 68 -7.36 2.96 28.85
C LYS A 68 -5.88 3.32 28.67
N ASN A 69 -4.98 2.34 28.85
CA ASN A 69 -3.52 2.50 28.80
C ASN A 69 -2.88 1.42 27.92
N PRO A 70 -2.94 1.53 26.58
CA PRO A 70 -2.60 0.43 25.67
C PRO A 70 -1.13 0.00 25.74
N ILE A 71 -0.19 0.90 26.02
CA ILE A 71 1.25 0.55 26.19
C ILE A 71 1.44 -0.34 27.42
N LYS A 72 0.96 0.10 28.58
CA LYS A 72 1.06 -0.66 29.84
C LYS A 72 0.37 -2.02 29.75
N THR A 73 -0.81 -2.06 29.12
CA THR A 73 -1.54 -3.30 28.84
C THR A 73 -0.69 -4.26 28.00
N LEU A 74 -0.06 -3.79 26.93
CA LEU A 74 0.78 -4.62 26.06
C LEU A 74 2.03 -5.13 26.78
N GLU A 75 2.71 -4.31 27.57
CA GLU A 75 3.88 -4.75 28.34
C GLU A 75 3.53 -5.90 29.28
N LYS A 76 2.43 -5.79 30.03
CA LYS A 76 1.98 -6.85 30.94
C LYS A 76 1.60 -8.13 30.20
N ILE A 77 0.77 -8.01 29.17
CA ILE A 77 0.34 -9.17 28.37
C ILE A 77 1.55 -9.83 27.70
N SER A 78 2.53 -9.04 27.23
CA SER A 78 3.75 -9.58 26.62
C SER A 78 4.63 -10.37 27.60
N ASN A 79 4.54 -10.12 28.91
CA ASN A 79 5.26 -10.89 29.93
C ASN A 79 4.54 -12.21 30.27
N SER A 80 3.21 -12.22 30.24
CA SER A 80 2.40 -13.38 30.62
C SER A 80 2.13 -14.36 29.48
N PHE A 81 2.13 -13.91 28.23
CA PHE A 81 1.74 -14.72 27.07
C PHE A 81 2.88 -14.91 26.07
N GLN A 82 2.88 -16.06 25.39
CA GLN A 82 3.85 -16.35 24.34
C GLN A 82 3.58 -15.58 23.05
N LYS A 83 2.30 -15.37 22.72
CA LYS A 83 1.86 -14.71 21.49
C LYS A 83 0.70 -13.77 21.77
N ILE A 84 0.64 -12.68 21.02
CA ILE A 84 -0.42 -11.68 21.08
C ILE A 84 -1.02 -11.53 19.68
N LEU A 85 -2.33 -11.64 19.58
CA LEU A 85 -3.10 -11.41 18.37
C LEU A 85 -3.91 -10.14 18.50
N ILE A 86 -3.67 -9.17 17.62
CA ILE A 86 -4.50 -7.97 17.51
C ILE A 86 -5.55 -8.22 16.45
N ILE A 87 -6.83 -8.08 16.80
CA ILE A 87 -7.91 -8.20 15.83
C ILE A 87 -7.89 -6.98 14.90
N GLU A 88 -7.74 -7.22 13.61
CA GLU A 88 -7.73 -6.15 12.62
C GLU A 88 -9.08 -5.40 12.58
N PHE A 89 -9.03 -4.07 12.43
CA PHE A 89 -10.19 -3.17 12.43
C PHE A 89 -10.96 -3.10 13.76
N SER A 90 -10.39 -3.65 14.83
CA SER A 90 -10.91 -3.50 16.18
C SER A 90 -10.56 -2.13 16.78
N ASP A 91 -11.14 -1.81 17.93
CA ASP A 91 -10.81 -0.54 18.61
C ASP A 91 -9.39 -0.57 19.17
N PHE A 92 -8.90 -1.76 19.58
CA PHE A 92 -7.49 -1.93 19.96
C PHE A 92 -6.55 -1.68 18.78
N ASP A 93 -6.87 -2.15 17.56
CA ASP A 93 -6.05 -1.90 16.36
C ASP A 93 -5.92 -0.40 16.06
N LYS A 94 -7.00 0.37 16.22
CA LYS A 94 -6.96 1.84 16.08
C LYS A 94 -6.00 2.48 17.08
N GLN A 95 -6.07 2.06 18.35
CA GLN A 95 -5.15 2.55 19.38
C GLN A 95 -3.71 2.12 19.11
N PHE A 96 -3.50 0.84 18.79
CA PHE A 96 -2.21 0.25 18.48
C PHE A 96 -1.53 0.95 17.29
N THR A 97 -2.29 1.31 16.27
CA THR A 97 -1.78 2.05 15.11
C THR A 97 -1.11 3.37 15.49
N ASN A 98 -1.56 4.02 16.57
CA ASN A 98 -1.00 5.28 17.04
C ASN A 98 0.25 5.08 17.91
N ILE A 99 0.32 3.99 18.68
CA ILE A 99 1.36 3.76 19.69
C ILE A 99 2.47 2.80 19.26
N LYS A 100 2.29 2.02 18.19
CA LYS A 100 3.21 0.92 17.85
C LYS A 100 4.65 1.35 17.52
N ASP A 101 4.84 2.61 17.14
CA ASP A 101 6.17 3.18 16.89
C ASP A 101 6.98 3.35 18.20
N ASP A 102 6.29 3.42 19.36
CA ASP A 102 6.88 3.65 20.68
C ASP A 102 7.08 2.36 21.49
N ILE A 103 6.68 1.21 20.94
CA ILE A 103 6.74 -0.09 21.65
C ILE A 103 8.12 -0.72 21.46
N LYS A 104 8.64 -1.30 22.56
CA LYS A 104 9.88 -2.09 22.53
C LYS A 104 9.79 -3.25 21.53
N LYS A 105 10.84 -3.42 20.71
CA LYS A 105 10.93 -4.47 19.69
C LYS A 105 10.68 -5.88 20.22
N THR A 106 11.18 -6.19 21.42
CA THR A 106 10.95 -7.48 22.10
C THR A 106 9.47 -7.82 22.29
N ASN A 107 8.63 -6.81 22.49
CA ASN A 107 7.19 -6.99 22.67
C ASN A 107 6.51 -7.09 21.31
N LEU A 108 6.95 -6.29 20.33
CA LEU A 108 6.47 -6.37 18.94
C LEU A 108 6.70 -7.74 18.31
N ASP A 109 7.82 -8.40 18.62
CA ASP A 109 8.15 -9.74 18.07
C ASP A 109 7.14 -10.83 18.48
N LYS A 110 6.36 -10.61 19.54
CA LYS A 110 5.29 -11.52 19.99
C LYS A 110 3.93 -11.21 19.34
N ILE A 111 3.80 -10.10 18.62
CA ILE A 111 2.53 -9.60 18.10
C ILE A 111 2.33 -10.04 16.65
N ASN A 112 1.17 -10.61 16.38
CA ASN A 112 0.65 -10.84 15.03
C ASN A 112 -0.76 -10.24 14.92
N TYR A 113 -1.21 -9.97 13.70
CA TYR A 113 -2.61 -9.65 13.48
C TYR A 113 -3.44 -10.92 13.32
N SER A 114 -4.72 -10.82 13.65
CA SER A 114 -5.76 -11.78 13.32
C SER A 114 -6.84 -11.07 12.52
N HIS A 115 -7.47 -11.79 11.59
CA HIS A 115 -8.54 -11.25 10.76
C HIS A 115 -9.88 -11.72 11.29
N PHE A 116 -10.78 -10.76 11.50
CA PHE A 116 -12.14 -11.00 11.98
C PHE A 116 -13.11 -10.20 11.10
N ILE A 117 -14.24 -10.82 10.77
CA ILE A 117 -15.34 -10.17 10.08
C ILE A 117 -16.52 -10.11 11.04
N LYS A 118 -17.14 -8.93 11.17
CA LYS A 118 -18.26 -8.72 12.09
C LYS A 118 -19.51 -9.42 11.59
N TYR A 119 -20.42 -9.77 12.51
CA TYR A 119 -21.72 -10.37 12.20
C TYR A 119 -22.48 -9.54 11.14
N ASP A 120 -22.66 -8.23 11.39
CA ASP A 120 -23.35 -7.31 10.49
C ASP A 120 -22.71 -7.21 9.09
N GLU A 121 -21.42 -7.50 8.96
CA GLU A 121 -20.77 -7.53 7.65
C GLU A 121 -21.12 -8.80 6.87
N ILE A 122 -21.27 -9.94 7.55
CA ILE A 122 -21.68 -11.19 6.89
C ILE A 122 -23.11 -11.06 6.36
N GLU A 123 -24.01 -10.39 7.07
CA GLU A 123 -25.37 -10.13 6.59
C GLU A 123 -25.41 -9.20 5.37
N LYS A 124 -24.51 -8.20 5.34
CA LYS A 124 -24.47 -7.18 4.27
C LYS A 124 -23.86 -7.68 2.96
N TYR A 125 -23.05 -8.74 2.98
CA TYR A 125 -22.25 -9.17 1.84
C TYR A 125 -22.49 -10.63 1.48
N ASP A 126 -22.35 -10.96 0.20
CA ASP A 126 -22.37 -12.33 -0.28
C ASP A 126 -21.14 -13.13 0.20
N ASP A 127 -21.25 -14.46 0.22
CA ASP A 127 -20.18 -15.34 0.68
C ASP A 127 -18.90 -15.14 -0.14
N GLY A 128 -19.01 -14.89 -1.44
CA GLY A 128 -17.87 -14.63 -2.32
C GLY A 128 -17.02 -13.45 -1.86
N ILE A 129 -17.65 -12.30 -1.54
CA ILE A 129 -16.98 -11.11 -1.01
C ILE A 129 -16.33 -11.41 0.35
N ILE A 130 -17.03 -12.10 1.25
CA ILE A 130 -16.52 -12.45 2.58
C ILE A 130 -15.27 -13.34 2.46
N ILE A 131 -15.32 -14.36 1.60
CA ILE A 131 -14.21 -15.27 1.35
C ILE A 131 -13.02 -14.53 0.75
N GLN A 132 -13.27 -13.62 -0.20
CA GLN A 132 -12.21 -12.80 -0.78
C GLN A 132 -11.52 -11.95 0.28
N ARG A 133 -12.23 -11.41 1.28
CA ARG A 133 -11.62 -10.65 2.39
C ARG A 133 -10.65 -11.50 3.21
N PHE A 134 -11.01 -12.75 3.53
CA PHE A 134 -10.11 -13.69 4.21
C PHE A 134 -8.90 -14.05 3.33
N ILE A 135 -9.12 -14.37 2.05
CA ILE A 135 -8.03 -14.66 1.11
C ILE A 135 -7.06 -13.48 1.00
N ARG A 136 -7.56 -12.24 0.97
CA ARG A 136 -6.73 -11.03 0.98
C ARG A 136 -6.01 -10.82 2.31
N ALA A 137 -6.64 -11.14 3.43
CA ALA A 137 -5.99 -11.11 4.73
C ALA A 137 -4.73 -11.98 4.74
N LEU A 138 -4.82 -13.19 4.18
CA LEU A 138 -3.68 -14.08 4.04
C LEU A 138 -2.71 -13.62 2.94
N LYS A 139 -3.15 -13.51 1.69
CA LYS A 139 -2.29 -13.29 0.53
C LYS A 139 -1.70 -11.88 0.44
N GLU A 140 -2.46 -10.84 0.79
CA GLU A 140 -1.99 -9.45 0.69
C GLU A 140 -1.38 -8.94 2.00
N ARG A 141 -1.86 -9.41 3.16
CA ARG A 141 -1.49 -8.88 4.49
C ARG A 141 -0.77 -9.88 5.38
N LYS A 142 -0.60 -11.14 4.93
CA LYS A 142 0.13 -12.20 5.65
C LYS A 142 -0.46 -12.48 7.03
N ILE A 143 -1.79 -12.37 7.14
CA ILE A 143 -2.55 -12.67 8.36
C ILE A 143 -2.96 -14.14 8.32
N ASN A 144 -2.36 -14.95 9.18
CA ASN A 144 -2.56 -16.41 9.21
C ASN A 144 -3.70 -16.86 10.13
N TYR A 145 -4.21 -15.97 11.00
CA TYR A 145 -5.15 -16.31 12.06
C TYR A 145 -6.53 -15.74 11.73
N PHE A 146 -7.52 -16.61 11.55
CA PHE A 146 -8.88 -16.21 11.18
C PHE A 146 -9.86 -16.48 12.32
N ILE A 147 -10.65 -15.47 12.66
CA ILE A 147 -11.70 -15.53 13.68
C ILE A 147 -13.04 -15.32 13.00
N PHE A 148 -14.02 -16.14 13.37
CA PHE A 148 -15.38 -16.04 12.85
C PHE A 148 -16.36 -15.60 13.96
N PRO A 149 -17.42 -14.85 13.59
CA PRO A 149 -18.54 -14.65 14.48
C PRO A 149 -19.41 -15.92 14.50
N ASN A 150 -20.24 -16.04 15.53
CA ASN A 150 -21.30 -17.05 15.55
C ASN A 150 -22.40 -16.63 14.57
N HIS A 151 -22.46 -17.25 13.38
CA HIS A 151 -23.41 -16.91 12.32
C HIS A 151 -23.79 -18.18 11.53
N PRO A 152 -25.03 -18.36 11.05
CA PRO A 152 -25.46 -19.57 10.32
C PRO A 152 -24.60 -19.90 9.09
N ARG A 153 -24.15 -18.87 8.34
CA ARG A 153 -23.23 -18.98 7.19
C ARG A 153 -21.77 -19.24 7.55
N THR A 154 -21.37 -19.27 8.83
CA THR A 154 -19.95 -19.44 9.21
C THR A 154 -19.39 -20.76 8.70
N GLU A 155 -20.15 -21.85 8.82
CA GLU A 155 -19.68 -23.18 8.37
C GLU A 155 -19.60 -23.31 6.85
N THR A 156 -20.51 -22.67 6.10
CA THR A 156 -20.43 -22.63 4.64
C THR A 156 -19.20 -21.84 4.17
N ILE A 157 -18.94 -20.68 4.78
CA ILE A 157 -17.75 -19.86 4.50
C ILE A 157 -16.46 -20.62 4.82
N LYS A 158 -16.38 -21.32 5.96
CA LYS A 158 -15.21 -22.14 6.33
C LYS A 158 -14.95 -23.24 5.29
N LYS A 159 -15.99 -23.99 4.88
CA LYS A 159 -15.86 -25.04 3.86
C LYS A 159 -15.33 -24.51 2.53
N GLU A 160 -15.84 -23.37 2.07
CA GLU A 160 -15.37 -22.77 0.82
C GLU A 160 -13.93 -22.21 0.95
N LEU A 161 -13.54 -21.71 2.12
CA LEU A 161 -12.14 -21.33 2.40
C LEU A 161 -11.20 -22.54 2.37
N ILE A 162 -11.58 -23.67 2.98
CA ILE A 162 -10.80 -24.91 2.93
C ILE A 162 -10.63 -25.38 1.49
N SER A 163 -11.71 -25.36 0.69
CA SER A 163 -11.64 -25.71 -0.73
C SER A 163 -10.65 -24.84 -1.52
N LYS A 164 -10.52 -23.54 -1.19
CA LYS A 164 -9.64 -22.61 -1.91
C LYS A 164 -8.20 -22.52 -1.36
N LEU A 165 -8.00 -22.79 -0.07
CA LEU A 165 -6.72 -22.57 0.62
C LEU A 165 -6.07 -23.87 1.11
N GLY A 166 -6.76 -25.01 1.04
CA GLY A 166 -6.35 -26.28 1.64
C GLY A 166 -6.70 -26.36 3.13
N GLU A 167 -6.35 -27.47 3.78
CA GLU A 167 -6.67 -27.70 5.19
C GLU A 167 -5.95 -26.72 6.14
N PRO A 168 -6.63 -26.22 7.20
CA PRO A 168 -6.03 -25.32 8.17
C PRO A 168 -5.01 -26.07 9.04
N SER A 169 -3.95 -25.36 9.40
CA SER A 169 -2.88 -25.84 10.25
C SER A 169 -3.15 -25.54 11.73
N ASN A 170 -2.46 -26.26 12.62
CA ASN A 170 -2.49 -25.95 14.05
C ASN A 170 -1.81 -24.59 14.35
N ILE A 171 -2.37 -23.83 15.29
CA ILE A 171 -1.86 -22.50 15.70
C ILE A 171 -0.37 -22.51 16.09
N THR A 172 0.11 -23.58 16.72
CA THR A 172 1.50 -23.75 17.16
C THR A 172 2.46 -24.04 16.00
N SER A 173 1.94 -24.48 14.86
CA SER A 173 2.73 -24.84 13.68
C SER A 173 2.98 -23.67 12.72
N ILE A 174 2.32 -22.53 12.95
CA ILE A 174 2.49 -21.30 12.17
C ILE A 174 3.79 -20.64 12.61
N LYS A 175 4.75 -20.60 11.70
CA LYS A 175 6.03 -19.91 11.88
C LYS A 175 6.03 -18.63 11.05
N THR A 176 6.43 -17.53 11.70
CA THR A 176 6.72 -16.27 11.01
C THR A 176 8.15 -16.33 10.51
N TYR A 177 8.35 -16.23 9.20
CA TYR A 177 9.69 -16.13 8.64
C TYR A 177 10.13 -14.67 8.69
N THR A 178 11.43 -14.42 8.89
CA THR A 178 12.03 -13.07 8.89
C THR A 178 12.98 -12.88 7.70
N PRO A 179 12.96 -11.72 7.02
CA PRO A 179 13.77 -11.51 5.82
C PRO A 179 15.25 -11.30 6.15
N ASN A 180 16.10 -11.47 5.14
CA ASN A 180 17.51 -11.18 5.24
C ASN A 180 17.76 -9.65 5.36
N LYS A 181 18.47 -9.25 6.41
CA LYS A 181 18.79 -7.85 6.74
C LYS A 181 19.73 -7.18 5.72
N TYR A 182 20.47 -7.93 4.89
CA TYR A 182 21.40 -7.31 3.93
C TYR A 182 20.70 -6.55 2.81
N PHE A 183 19.48 -6.93 2.41
CA PHE A 183 18.76 -6.25 1.34
C PHE A 183 18.45 -4.79 1.69
N LYS A 184 18.08 -4.48 2.95
CA LYS A 184 17.83 -3.09 3.36
C LYS A 184 19.07 -2.21 3.25
N PHE A 185 20.24 -2.72 3.64
CA PHE A 185 21.50 -1.98 3.55
C PHE A 185 21.98 -1.81 2.11
N LEU A 186 21.85 -2.84 1.28
CA LEU A 186 22.14 -2.77 -0.15
C LEU A 186 21.26 -1.71 -0.84
N SER A 187 19.97 -1.65 -0.49
CA SER A 187 19.06 -0.64 -1.02
C SER A 187 19.44 0.75 -0.54
N PHE A 188 19.70 0.92 0.76
CA PHE A 188 20.13 2.19 1.34
C PHE A 188 21.35 2.78 0.62
N GLY A 189 22.39 1.97 0.41
CA GLY A 189 23.58 2.39 -0.35
C GLY A 189 23.26 2.76 -1.81
N THR A 190 22.40 1.99 -2.46
CA THR A 190 21.98 2.26 -3.85
C THR A 190 21.17 3.56 -3.96
N ILE A 191 20.28 3.85 -3.00
CA ILE A 191 19.52 5.11 -2.93
C ILE A 191 20.47 6.30 -2.78
N ILE A 192 21.46 6.21 -1.88
CA ILE A 192 22.50 7.25 -1.71
C ILE A 192 23.22 7.51 -3.03
N ILE A 193 23.65 6.46 -3.73
CA ILE A 193 24.32 6.60 -5.02
C ILE A 193 23.40 7.34 -6.00
N ILE A 194 22.14 6.91 -6.15
CA ILE A 194 21.19 7.56 -7.07
C ILE A 194 20.96 9.03 -6.69
N MET A 195 20.72 9.34 -5.41
CA MET A 195 20.52 10.72 -4.94
C MET A 195 21.74 11.59 -5.22
N SER A 196 22.95 11.11 -4.90
CA SER A 196 24.20 11.82 -5.17
C SER A 196 24.42 12.12 -6.65
N LEU A 197 23.88 11.27 -7.54
CA LEU A 197 24.03 11.43 -8.98
C LEU A 197 23.03 12.42 -9.62
N TYR A 198 21.84 12.56 -9.04
CA TYR A 198 20.77 13.38 -9.62
C TYR A 198 20.47 14.65 -8.83
N LEU A 199 20.59 14.60 -7.50
CA LEU A 199 20.30 15.70 -6.59
C LEU A 199 21.18 15.60 -5.32
N PRO A 200 22.48 15.92 -5.40
CA PRO A 200 23.45 15.66 -4.32
C PRO A 200 23.08 16.24 -2.95
N LEU A 201 22.43 17.42 -2.93
CA LEU A 201 22.00 18.08 -1.69
C LEU A 201 20.96 17.26 -0.91
N SER A 202 20.24 16.35 -1.56
CA SER A 202 19.26 15.48 -0.89
C SER A 202 19.90 14.30 -0.15
N THR A 203 21.13 13.91 -0.51
CA THR A 203 21.83 12.76 0.08
C THR A 203 22.07 12.89 1.59
N PRO A 204 22.71 13.97 2.11
CA PRO A 204 22.96 14.08 3.55
C PRO A 204 21.65 14.12 4.35
N ILE A 205 20.61 14.77 3.81
CA ILE A 205 19.28 14.82 4.43
C ILE A 205 18.69 13.40 4.52
N TYR A 206 18.77 12.62 3.43
CA TYR A 206 18.30 11.23 3.43
C TYR A 206 19.05 10.37 4.45
N ILE A 207 20.37 10.52 4.56
CA ILE A 207 21.19 9.78 5.54
C ILE A 207 20.76 10.11 6.96
N ILE A 208 20.61 11.40 7.29
CA ILE A 208 20.15 11.86 8.61
C ILE A 208 18.75 11.29 8.90
N LEU A 209 17.83 11.39 7.95
CA LEU A 209 16.48 10.84 8.12
C LEU A 209 16.53 9.33 8.29
N TYR A 210 17.34 8.59 7.54
CA TYR A 210 17.39 7.14 7.66
C TYR A 210 17.92 6.68 9.02
N ILE A 211 18.88 7.41 9.60
CA ILE A 211 19.50 7.10 10.89
C ILE A 211 18.59 7.51 12.05
N PHE A 212 18.10 8.75 12.06
CA PHE A 212 17.38 9.33 13.21
C PHE A 212 15.86 9.26 13.09
N PHE A 213 15.34 9.26 11.86
CA PHE A 213 13.90 9.34 11.57
C PHE A 213 13.48 8.27 10.56
N HIS A 214 13.89 7.02 10.80
CA HIS A 214 13.80 5.91 9.85
C HIS A 214 12.41 5.77 9.19
N ASN A 215 11.33 5.94 9.95
CA ASN A 215 9.96 5.85 9.43
C ASN A 215 9.62 6.94 8.37
N TRP A 216 10.31 8.08 8.40
CA TRP A 216 10.12 9.19 7.46
C TRP A 216 11.04 9.10 6.23
N SER A 217 12.16 8.37 6.32
CA SER A 217 13.15 8.32 5.22
C SER A 217 12.57 7.73 3.94
N PHE A 218 11.61 6.79 4.03
CA PHE A 218 10.98 6.18 2.87
C PHE A 218 10.14 7.18 2.06
N ALA A 219 9.31 7.98 2.73
CA ALA A 219 8.53 9.01 2.06
C ALA A 219 9.42 10.11 1.47
N PHE A 220 10.50 10.49 2.18
CA PHE A 220 11.49 11.42 1.65
C PHE A 220 12.16 10.89 0.38
N ALA A 221 12.61 9.62 0.37
CA ALA A 221 13.16 9.00 -0.83
C ALA A 221 12.15 9.00 -1.98
N GLY A 222 10.89 8.68 -1.70
CA GLY A 222 9.80 8.75 -2.67
C GLY A 222 9.62 10.14 -3.27
N ILE A 223 9.66 11.20 -2.46
CA ILE A 223 9.53 12.60 -2.90
C ILE A 223 10.66 12.94 -3.86
N ILE A 224 11.90 12.68 -3.44
CA ILE A 224 13.10 13.00 -4.22
C ILE A 224 13.12 12.21 -5.53
N PHE A 225 12.80 10.92 -5.51
CA PHE A 225 12.69 10.11 -6.72
C PHE A 225 11.58 10.59 -7.64
N SER A 226 10.41 10.98 -7.11
CA SER A 226 9.34 11.57 -7.92
C SER A 226 9.79 12.85 -8.65
N ILE A 227 10.49 13.74 -7.93
CA ILE A 227 11.05 14.98 -8.47
C ILE A 227 12.11 14.68 -9.55
N ILE A 228 13.03 13.75 -9.28
CA ILE A 228 14.08 13.37 -10.24
C ILE A 228 13.45 12.76 -11.50
N ILE A 229 12.49 11.85 -11.37
CA ILE A 229 11.81 11.24 -12.52
C ILE A 229 11.18 12.34 -13.37
N TYR A 230 10.40 13.23 -12.75
CA TYR A 230 9.67 14.26 -13.48
C TYR A 230 10.60 15.27 -14.17
N TYR A 231 11.58 15.85 -13.44
CA TYR A 231 12.39 16.96 -13.95
C TYR A 231 13.71 16.53 -14.63
N LYS A 232 14.27 15.36 -14.31
CA LYS A 232 15.58 14.92 -14.81
C LYS A 232 15.52 13.70 -15.74
N ILE A 233 14.48 12.88 -15.67
CA ILE A 233 14.31 11.71 -16.54
C ILE A 233 13.34 12.02 -17.68
N SER A 234 12.05 12.21 -17.37
CA SER A 234 11.02 12.63 -18.31
C SER A 234 9.71 12.93 -17.59
N ASN A 235 8.98 13.92 -18.10
CA ASN A 235 7.58 14.17 -17.75
C ASN A 235 6.61 13.92 -18.92
N LYS A 236 7.08 13.40 -20.06
CA LYS A 236 6.27 13.21 -21.29
C LYS A 236 6.42 11.81 -21.91
N ASN A 237 7.46 11.06 -21.56
CA ASN A 237 7.71 9.74 -22.12
C ASN A 237 7.38 8.65 -21.09
N LEU A 238 6.27 7.95 -21.30
CA LEU A 238 5.78 6.91 -20.38
C LEU A 238 6.72 5.72 -20.26
N ILE A 239 7.38 5.35 -21.38
CA ILE A 239 8.36 4.25 -21.44
C ILE A 239 9.58 4.55 -20.56
N LYS A 240 9.86 5.83 -20.28
CA LYS A 240 10.87 6.21 -19.29
C LYS A 240 10.29 6.34 -17.88
N ILE A 241 9.11 6.94 -17.74
CA ILE A 241 8.50 7.20 -16.43
C ILE A 241 8.19 5.90 -15.69
N LEU A 242 7.54 4.94 -16.36
CA LEU A 242 7.02 3.75 -15.70
C LEU A 242 8.14 2.85 -15.16
N PRO A 243 9.18 2.47 -15.95
CA PRO A 243 10.26 1.63 -15.43
C PRO A 243 11.04 2.31 -14.31
N TYR A 244 11.31 3.62 -14.41
CA TYR A 244 12.00 4.34 -13.33
C TYR A 244 11.15 4.38 -12.05
N SER A 245 9.85 4.64 -12.16
CA SER A 245 8.95 4.69 -11.00
C SER A 245 8.83 3.33 -10.33
N VAL A 246 8.75 2.24 -11.10
CA VAL A 246 8.70 0.87 -10.58
C VAL A 246 10.02 0.47 -9.95
N VAL A 247 11.14 0.61 -10.66
CA VAL A 247 12.47 0.19 -10.15
C VAL A 247 12.82 0.97 -8.88
N TRP A 248 12.65 2.28 -8.87
CA TRP A 248 12.97 3.09 -7.70
C TRP A 248 11.94 2.95 -6.58
N GLY A 249 10.67 2.69 -6.89
CA GLY A 249 9.66 2.33 -5.91
C GLY A 249 10.01 1.02 -5.19
N ILE A 250 10.37 -0.03 -5.93
CA ILE A 250 10.81 -1.31 -5.34
C ILE A 250 12.11 -1.12 -4.56
N LEU A 251 13.00 -0.23 -4.99
CA LEU A 251 14.20 0.09 -4.23
C LEU A 251 13.84 0.68 -2.86
N ILE A 252 12.88 1.61 -2.78
CA ILE A 252 12.38 2.13 -1.50
C ILE A 252 11.76 0.99 -0.67
N TYR A 253 10.92 0.15 -1.28
CA TYR A 253 10.36 -1.02 -0.60
C TYR A 253 11.46 -1.90 0.02
N MET A 254 12.50 -2.19 -0.76
CA MET A 254 13.65 -3.01 -0.35
C MET A 254 14.40 -2.36 0.84
N SER A 255 14.50 -1.03 0.89
CA SER A 255 15.14 -0.32 2.02
C SER A 255 14.38 -0.50 3.34
N GLY A 256 13.05 -0.67 3.27
CA GLY A 256 12.19 -0.93 4.42
C GLY A 256 11.81 -2.40 4.59
N TYR A 257 12.52 -3.33 3.94
CA TYR A 257 12.23 -4.76 3.99
C TYR A 257 12.65 -5.39 5.33
N ASP A 258 11.93 -5.00 6.37
CA ASP A 258 12.14 -5.34 7.77
C ASP A 258 10.85 -5.97 8.32
N PRO A 259 10.93 -6.98 9.24
CA PRO A 259 9.75 -7.64 9.77
C PRO A 259 8.65 -6.69 10.26
N TYR A 260 9.03 -5.59 10.91
CA TYR A 260 8.05 -4.68 11.51
C TYR A 260 7.20 -3.96 10.46
N PHE A 261 7.75 -3.61 9.30
CA PHE A 261 6.98 -3.00 8.21
C PHE A 261 6.19 -4.04 7.42
N ILE A 262 6.77 -5.22 7.20
CA ILE A 262 6.12 -6.33 6.47
C ILE A 262 4.86 -6.81 7.18
N PHE A 263 4.90 -6.92 8.51
CA PHE A 263 3.75 -7.36 9.32
C PHE A 263 2.92 -6.20 9.89
N LYS A 264 3.09 -4.97 9.36
CA LYS A 264 2.32 -3.77 9.75
C LYS A 264 2.42 -3.44 11.25
N LEU A 265 3.51 -3.83 11.90
CA LEU A 265 3.84 -3.51 13.30
C LEU A 265 4.54 -2.15 13.44
N ASN A 266 4.95 -1.54 12.34
CA ASN A 266 5.46 -0.17 12.28
C ASN A 266 4.81 0.57 11.09
N ASN A 267 4.75 1.90 11.14
CA ASN A 267 4.17 2.76 10.11
C ASN A 267 5.21 3.54 9.32
N ILE A 268 4.99 3.67 8.01
CA ILE A 268 5.69 4.69 7.22
C ILE A 268 5.00 6.04 7.46
N ARG A 269 5.80 7.05 7.78
CA ARG A 269 5.33 8.42 8.03
C ARG A 269 5.60 9.29 6.79
N GLY A 270 4.85 10.38 6.64
CA GLY A 270 5.05 11.33 5.55
C GLY A 270 4.44 10.96 4.19
N ILE A 271 3.63 9.90 4.09
CA ILE A 271 2.97 9.51 2.82
C ILE A 271 2.13 10.68 2.23
N LYS A 272 1.43 11.44 3.08
CA LYS A 272 0.69 12.63 2.62
C LYS A 272 1.59 13.68 1.97
N LEU A 273 2.82 13.88 2.48
CA LEU A 273 3.79 14.79 1.88
C LEU A 273 4.26 14.25 0.52
N LEU A 274 4.54 12.95 0.42
CA LEU A 274 4.85 12.30 -0.87
C LEU A 274 3.77 12.61 -1.92
N LEU A 275 2.51 12.39 -1.56
CA LEU A 275 1.37 12.56 -2.44
C LEU A 275 1.17 13.99 -2.94
N LEU A 276 1.59 15.00 -2.16
CA LEU A 276 1.31 16.41 -2.42
C LEU A 276 2.51 17.20 -2.97
N THR A 277 3.75 16.81 -2.62
CA THR A 277 4.92 17.65 -2.88
C THR A 277 5.14 17.89 -4.37
N LEU A 278 5.18 16.83 -5.20
CA LEU A 278 5.43 17.01 -6.63
C LEU A 278 4.29 17.76 -7.34
N PRO A 279 2.99 17.41 -7.16
CA PRO A 279 1.90 18.21 -7.71
C PRO A 279 1.95 19.68 -7.29
N PHE A 280 2.28 19.95 -6.01
CA PHE A 280 2.41 21.31 -5.49
C PHE A 280 3.55 22.08 -6.16
N LEU A 281 4.74 21.47 -6.32
CA LEU A 281 5.87 22.09 -7.02
C LEU A 281 5.54 22.44 -8.47
N ILE A 282 4.79 21.57 -9.17
CA ILE A 282 4.33 21.81 -10.54
C ILE A 282 3.30 22.94 -10.57
N PHE A 283 2.37 22.96 -9.62
CA PHE A 283 1.40 24.03 -9.50
C PHE A 283 2.09 25.39 -9.30
N ILE A 284 3.02 25.49 -8.34
CA ILE A 284 3.78 26.73 -8.07
C ILE A 284 4.60 27.16 -9.28
N LYS A 285 5.25 26.21 -9.98
CA LYS A 285 6.00 26.53 -11.21
C LYS A 285 5.10 27.15 -12.28
N ASN A 286 3.88 26.63 -12.42
CA ASN A 286 2.97 27.06 -13.46
C ASN A 286 2.09 28.25 -13.06
N ILE A 287 1.96 28.57 -11.77
CA ILE A 287 1.08 29.64 -11.28
C ILE A 287 1.37 31.01 -11.92
N LYS A 288 2.66 31.31 -12.18
CA LYS A 288 3.10 32.54 -12.83
C LYS A 288 2.71 32.62 -14.31
N ASN A 289 2.49 31.47 -14.95
CA ASN A 289 2.14 31.36 -16.37
C ASN A 289 0.62 31.21 -16.57
N ILE A 290 -0.14 31.08 -15.48
CA ILE A 290 -1.60 31.08 -15.54
C ILE A 290 -2.04 32.52 -15.78
N SER A 291 -2.50 32.80 -17.00
CA SER A 291 -3.28 34.02 -17.26
C SER A 291 -4.69 33.76 -16.74
N PHE A 292 -4.97 34.27 -15.53
CA PHE A 292 -6.30 34.14 -14.91
C PHE A 292 -7.41 34.68 -15.83
N ASP A 293 -7.11 35.69 -16.64
CA ASP A 293 -8.01 36.30 -17.62
C ASP A 293 -8.40 35.36 -18.78
N LYS A 294 -7.64 34.27 -18.99
CA LYS A 294 -7.90 33.27 -20.05
C LYS A 294 -8.51 31.98 -19.51
N LEU A 295 -8.68 31.85 -18.19
CA LEU A 295 -9.31 30.67 -17.60
C LEU A 295 -10.81 30.69 -17.87
N LYS A 296 -11.31 29.72 -18.64
CA LYS A 296 -12.75 29.57 -18.82
C LYS A 296 -13.36 29.05 -17.52
N LYS A 297 -14.64 29.34 -17.26
CA LYS A 297 -15.38 28.75 -16.11
C LYS A 297 -15.23 27.22 -16.02
N SER A 298 -15.14 26.53 -17.17
CA SER A 298 -14.92 25.08 -17.21
C SER A 298 -13.55 24.63 -16.69
N ASP A 299 -12.52 25.48 -16.77
CA ASP A 299 -11.18 25.19 -16.22
C ASP A 299 -11.15 25.30 -14.70
N ILE A 300 -11.82 26.32 -14.17
CA ILE A 300 -11.97 26.53 -12.73
C ILE A 300 -12.77 25.36 -12.13
N ILE A 301 -13.86 24.95 -12.78
CA ILE A 301 -14.66 23.78 -12.37
C ILE A 301 -13.82 22.50 -12.41
N LEU A 302 -13.02 22.28 -13.46
CA LEU A 302 -12.16 21.09 -13.57
C LEU A 302 -11.07 21.07 -12.49
N LEU A 303 -10.41 22.19 -12.25
CA LEU A 303 -9.40 22.33 -11.19
C LEU A 303 -10.02 22.12 -9.80
N LEU A 304 -11.20 22.70 -9.54
CA LEU A 304 -11.95 22.48 -8.30
C LEU A 304 -12.35 21.01 -8.14
N LEU A 305 -12.84 20.36 -9.19
CA LEU A 305 -13.18 18.93 -9.16
C LEU A 305 -11.95 18.06 -8.86
N ILE A 306 -10.81 18.33 -9.49
CA ILE A 306 -9.55 17.62 -9.23
C ILE A 306 -9.09 17.87 -7.79
N PHE A 307 -9.18 19.11 -7.31
CA PHE A 307 -8.79 19.48 -5.95
C PHE A 307 -9.69 18.84 -4.89
N PHE A 308 -11.01 18.95 -5.01
CA PHE A 308 -11.98 18.31 -4.12
C PHE A 308 -11.87 16.78 -4.17
N SER A 309 -11.67 16.19 -5.34
CA SER A 309 -11.40 14.75 -5.49
C SER A 309 -10.10 14.35 -4.78
N GLY A 310 -9.07 15.21 -4.85
CA GLY A 310 -7.82 15.06 -4.09
C GLY A 310 -8.03 15.12 -2.58
N ILE A 311 -8.82 16.06 -2.07
CA ILE A 311 -9.16 16.18 -0.64
C ILE A 311 -9.96 14.98 -0.16
N ILE A 312 -11.04 14.63 -0.87
CA ILE A 312 -11.87 13.47 -0.57
C ILE A 312 -11.00 12.21 -0.53
N TYR A 313 -10.02 12.09 -1.43
CA TYR A 313 -9.06 10.99 -1.38
C TYR A 313 -8.18 11.00 -0.12
N LEU A 314 -7.60 12.14 0.25
CA LEU A 314 -6.75 12.23 1.44
C LEU A 314 -7.52 11.91 2.72
N LEU A 315 -8.82 12.21 2.75
CA LEU A 315 -9.73 11.86 3.84
C LEU A 315 -10.09 10.36 3.80
N ARG A 316 -10.37 9.80 2.61
CA ARG A 316 -10.68 8.36 2.39
C ARG A 316 -9.49 7.42 2.58
N SER A 317 -8.26 7.92 2.71
CA SER A 317 -7.09 7.09 3.01
C SER A 317 -7.08 6.56 4.46
N SER A 318 -8.01 7.03 5.30
CA SER A 318 -8.32 6.44 6.60
C SER A 318 -9.49 5.45 6.45
N ASN A 319 -9.48 4.36 7.21
CA ASN A 319 -10.33 3.15 7.07
C ASN A 319 -11.88 3.35 7.09
N PHE A 320 -12.38 4.58 6.99
CA PHE A 320 -13.80 4.93 7.00
C PHE A 320 -14.13 5.80 5.78
N GLY A 321 -14.46 5.14 4.67
CA GLY A 321 -14.99 5.81 3.49
C GLY A 321 -16.28 5.13 3.05
N PHE A 322 -17.37 5.89 2.95
CA PHE A 322 -18.58 5.45 2.26
C PHE A 322 -18.19 5.02 0.84
N VAL A 323 -18.44 3.77 0.48
CA VAL A 323 -18.19 3.22 -0.87
C VAL A 323 -19.53 2.72 -1.35
N MET A 324 -20.01 3.27 -2.47
CA MET A 324 -21.24 2.82 -3.09
C MET A 324 -21.11 1.33 -3.45
N ASN A 325 -22.16 0.53 -3.22
CA ASN A 325 -22.12 -0.92 -3.48
C ASN A 325 -21.74 -1.26 -4.93
N THR A 326 -22.06 -0.39 -5.89
CA THR A 326 -21.66 -0.50 -7.30
C THR A 326 -20.16 -0.34 -7.50
N GLU A 327 -19.53 0.68 -6.90
CA GLU A 327 -18.07 0.88 -6.94
C GLU A 327 -17.35 -0.38 -6.40
N ARG A 328 -17.89 -0.98 -5.34
CA ARG A 328 -17.35 -2.19 -4.73
C ARG A 328 -17.41 -3.40 -5.66
N LYS A 329 -18.57 -3.67 -6.27
CA LYS A 329 -18.74 -4.77 -7.23
C LYS A 329 -17.77 -4.66 -8.42
N ILE A 330 -17.57 -3.45 -8.95
CA ILE A 330 -16.58 -3.21 -10.03
C ILE A 330 -15.17 -3.53 -9.54
N ARG A 331 -14.81 -3.11 -8.31
CA ARG A 331 -13.49 -3.40 -7.74
C ARG A 331 -13.26 -4.89 -7.55
N ASP A 332 -14.28 -5.63 -7.12
CA ASP A 332 -14.19 -7.07 -6.90
C ASP A 332 -14.12 -7.82 -8.25
N PHE A 333 -14.88 -7.40 -9.26
CA PHE A 333 -14.78 -7.90 -10.63
C PHE A 333 -13.38 -7.69 -11.23
N LEU A 334 -12.82 -6.49 -11.10
CA LEU A 334 -11.47 -6.18 -11.58
C LEU A 334 -10.42 -7.01 -10.86
N GLU A 335 -10.57 -7.21 -9.54
CA GLU A 335 -9.63 -8.01 -8.76
C GLU A 335 -9.67 -9.49 -9.17
N LYS A 336 -10.86 -10.05 -9.36
CA LYS A 336 -11.04 -11.45 -9.80
C LYS A 336 -10.46 -11.69 -11.19
N THR A 337 -10.63 -10.74 -12.10
CA THR A 337 -10.17 -10.85 -13.49
C THR A 337 -8.67 -10.59 -13.63
N LEU A 338 -8.10 -9.70 -12.82
CA LEU A 338 -6.74 -9.18 -13.02
C LEU A 338 -5.74 -9.62 -11.95
N ILE A 339 -6.12 -10.51 -11.04
CA ILE A 339 -5.33 -10.98 -9.87
C ILE A 339 -5.11 -9.89 -8.81
N ALA A 340 -4.77 -8.67 -9.23
CA ALA A 340 -4.64 -7.51 -8.38
C ALA A 340 -5.25 -6.28 -9.06
N ARG A 341 -6.25 -5.67 -8.42
CA ARG A 341 -6.95 -4.50 -8.97
C ARG A 341 -5.98 -3.31 -9.18
N PRO A 342 -6.07 -2.61 -10.31
CA PRO A 342 -5.37 -1.34 -10.46
C PRO A 342 -5.88 -0.30 -9.46
N ARG A 343 -5.02 0.64 -9.07
CA ARG A 343 -5.47 1.80 -8.30
C ARG A 343 -6.29 2.70 -9.24
N THR A 344 -7.54 3.00 -8.87
CA THR A 344 -8.49 3.79 -9.69
C THR A 344 -7.95 5.14 -10.17
N LYS A 345 -6.98 5.67 -9.42
CA LYS A 345 -6.31 6.95 -9.66
C LYS A 345 -5.34 6.92 -10.83
N GLU A 346 -4.75 5.76 -11.09
CA GLU A 346 -3.82 5.60 -12.18
C GLU A 346 -4.55 5.67 -13.52
N PHE A 347 -5.79 5.17 -13.61
CA PHE A 347 -6.62 5.28 -14.82
C PHE A 347 -6.79 6.72 -15.28
N ILE A 348 -7.13 7.63 -14.35
CA ILE A 348 -7.29 9.05 -14.66
C ILE A 348 -5.97 9.62 -15.16
N SER A 349 -4.87 9.36 -14.45
CA SER A 349 -3.56 9.88 -14.82
C SER A 349 -3.06 9.33 -16.17
N TYR A 350 -3.29 8.06 -16.47
CA TYR A 350 -2.94 7.48 -17.76
C TYR A 350 -3.81 8.03 -18.90
N PHE A 351 -5.11 8.26 -18.67
CA PHE A 351 -5.98 8.90 -19.65
C PHE A 351 -5.43 10.28 -20.07
N PHE A 352 -5.10 11.14 -19.09
CA PHE A 352 -4.47 12.43 -19.37
C PHE A 352 -3.04 12.30 -19.91
N PHE A 353 -2.35 11.18 -19.68
CA PHE A 353 -1.04 10.97 -20.28
C PHE A 353 -1.13 10.87 -21.80
N PHE A 354 -2.13 10.13 -22.30
CA PHE A 354 -2.27 9.83 -23.72
C PHE A 354 -3.16 10.81 -24.49
N ALA A 355 -4.08 11.50 -23.82
CA ALA A 355 -4.88 12.54 -24.45
C ALA A 355 -3.98 13.71 -24.91
N PRO A 356 -4.22 14.31 -26.10
CA PRO A 356 -3.49 15.49 -26.53
C PRO A 356 -3.76 16.65 -25.56
N SER A 357 -2.71 17.37 -25.17
CA SER A 357 -2.87 18.53 -24.29
C SER A 357 -3.64 19.63 -24.99
N ILE A 358 -4.64 20.19 -24.30
CA ILE A 358 -5.37 21.36 -24.79
C ILE A 358 -4.52 22.60 -24.55
N LYS A 359 -4.29 23.39 -25.62
CA LYS A 359 -3.53 24.65 -25.56
C LYS A 359 -4.16 25.58 -24.52
N GLY A 360 -3.35 26.09 -23.60
CA GLY A 360 -3.80 26.93 -22.47
C GLY A 360 -4.27 26.15 -21.23
N ARG A 361 -4.34 24.81 -21.28
CA ARG A 361 -4.73 23.94 -20.15
C ARG A 361 -3.65 22.91 -19.79
N GLU A 362 -2.41 23.14 -20.23
CA GLU A 362 -1.29 22.20 -20.10
C GLU A 362 -1.00 21.82 -18.64
N ILE A 363 -1.29 22.72 -17.70
CA ILE A 363 -1.15 22.46 -16.26
C ILE A 363 -1.91 21.21 -15.80
N VAL A 364 -3.10 20.95 -16.35
CA VAL A 364 -3.91 19.77 -15.99
C VAL A 364 -3.20 18.48 -16.39
N TRP A 365 -2.57 18.47 -17.57
CA TRP A 365 -1.77 17.34 -18.04
C TRP A 365 -0.52 17.18 -17.18
N GLU A 366 0.20 18.26 -16.89
CA GLU A 366 1.40 18.20 -16.07
C GLU A 366 1.13 17.68 -14.65
N LEU A 367 0.04 18.15 -14.03
CA LEU A 367 -0.41 17.66 -12.73
C LEU A 367 -0.80 16.18 -12.80
N SER A 368 -1.56 15.77 -13.81
CA SER A 368 -1.98 14.37 -13.98
C SER A 368 -0.78 13.42 -14.16
N ARG A 369 0.23 13.81 -14.95
CA ARG A 369 1.46 13.03 -15.12
C ARG A 369 2.27 12.94 -13.82
N SER A 370 2.25 13.99 -13.00
CA SER A 370 2.89 13.96 -11.68
C SER A 370 2.20 13.01 -10.71
N LEU A 371 0.86 12.97 -10.74
CA LEU A 371 0.06 12.06 -9.92
C LEU A 371 0.32 10.60 -10.31
N LEU A 372 0.59 10.31 -11.59
CA LEU A 372 0.99 8.97 -12.02
C LEU A 372 2.28 8.51 -11.33
N ILE A 373 3.34 9.31 -11.41
CA ILE A 373 4.66 8.99 -10.83
C ILE A 373 4.52 8.71 -9.33
N VAL A 374 3.84 9.62 -8.65
CA VAL A 374 3.67 9.57 -7.20
C VAL A 374 2.78 8.39 -6.78
N SER A 375 1.74 8.06 -7.55
CA SER A 375 0.89 6.87 -7.30
C SER A 375 1.65 5.55 -7.44
N VAL A 376 2.51 5.45 -8.47
CA VAL A 376 3.32 4.24 -8.69
C VAL A 376 4.34 4.09 -7.55
N ILE A 377 5.00 5.18 -7.13
CA ILE A 377 5.93 5.13 -5.99
C ILE A 377 5.18 4.78 -4.70
N ASP A 378 4.05 5.43 -4.41
CA ASP A 378 3.21 5.14 -3.23
C ASP A 378 2.76 3.67 -3.17
N THR A 379 2.51 3.04 -4.32
CA THR A 379 2.21 1.60 -4.39
C THR A 379 3.27 0.73 -3.70
N PHE A 380 4.55 1.09 -3.82
CA PHE A 380 5.66 0.36 -3.21
C PHE A 380 6.02 0.84 -1.80
N LEU A 381 5.41 1.92 -1.29
CA LEU A 381 5.51 2.28 0.13
C LEU A 381 4.55 1.45 1.00
N HIS A 382 3.65 0.66 0.40
CA HIS A 382 2.81 -0.28 1.13
C HIS A 382 3.58 -1.59 1.40
N ILE A 383 4.64 -1.53 2.22
CA ILE A 383 5.62 -2.62 2.41
C ILE A 383 5.01 -3.93 2.94
N HIS A 384 3.86 -3.86 3.62
CA HIS A 384 3.15 -5.05 4.05
C HIS A 384 2.59 -5.88 2.88
N THR A 385 2.30 -5.25 1.74
CA THR A 385 1.77 -5.92 0.57
C THR A 385 2.91 -6.51 -0.26
N PRO A 386 2.84 -7.80 -0.67
CA PRO A 386 3.86 -8.41 -1.51
C PRO A 386 4.23 -7.60 -2.75
N VAL A 387 5.54 -7.54 -3.05
CA VAL A 387 6.09 -6.73 -4.15
C VAL A 387 5.47 -7.12 -5.50
N TYR A 388 5.33 -8.42 -5.74
CA TYR A 388 4.78 -8.95 -7.00
C TYR A 388 3.35 -8.44 -7.24
N LEU A 389 2.53 -8.29 -6.19
CA LEU A 389 1.20 -7.70 -6.33
C LEU A 389 1.28 -6.22 -6.68
N GLY A 390 2.23 -5.47 -6.09
CA GLY A 390 2.47 -4.06 -6.48
C GLY A 390 2.83 -3.91 -7.96
N ILE A 391 3.69 -4.80 -8.46
CA ILE A 391 4.08 -4.87 -9.88
C ILE A 391 2.85 -5.15 -10.75
N ILE A 392 2.10 -6.22 -10.45
CA ILE A 392 0.89 -6.60 -11.21
C ILE A 392 -0.13 -5.45 -11.22
N ARG A 393 -0.40 -4.80 -10.08
CA ARG A 393 -1.33 -3.65 -10.01
C ARG A 393 -0.91 -2.52 -10.95
N THR A 394 0.38 -2.20 -10.98
CA THR A 394 0.94 -1.14 -11.83
C THR A 394 0.80 -1.48 -13.31
N PHE A 395 1.12 -2.72 -13.71
CA PHE A 395 0.97 -3.18 -15.09
C PHE A 395 -0.49 -3.26 -15.52
N ASN A 396 -1.38 -3.79 -14.68
CA ASN A 396 -2.82 -3.84 -14.97
C ASN A 396 -3.39 -2.42 -15.15
N GLY A 397 -2.95 -1.46 -14.33
CA GLY A 397 -3.33 -0.05 -14.48
C GLY A 397 -2.90 0.52 -15.83
N PHE A 398 -1.66 0.22 -16.24
CA PHE A 398 -1.16 0.60 -17.55
C PHE A 398 -1.96 -0.01 -18.70
N PHE A 399 -2.12 -1.34 -18.74
CA PHE A 399 -2.77 -2.04 -19.85
C PHE A 399 -4.23 -1.64 -20.05
N ILE A 400 -5.01 -1.57 -18.96
CA ILE A 400 -6.41 -1.15 -19.04
C ILE A 400 -6.52 0.29 -19.53
N SER A 401 -5.61 1.17 -19.10
CA SER A 401 -5.65 2.56 -19.55
C SER A 401 -5.34 2.70 -21.03
N VAL A 402 -4.39 1.91 -21.55
CA VAL A 402 -4.13 1.81 -22.99
C VAL A 402 -5.37 1.30 -23.74
N LEU A 403 -6.02 0.25 -23.21
CA LEU A 403 -7.24 -0.31 -23.80
C LEU A 403 -8.39 0.70 -23.85
N ILE A 404 -8.63 1.45 -22.77
CA ILE A 404 -9.66 2.48 -22.72
C ILE A 404 -9.38 3.59 -23.75
N LEU A 405 -8.13 4.00 -23.87
CA LEU A 405 -7.72 5.01 -24.84
C LEU A 405 -7.94 4.54 -26.28
N THR A 406 -7.54 3.31 -26.62
CA THR A 406 -7.72 2.79 -27.98
C THR A 406 -9.19 2.70 -28.35
N ILE A 407 -10.05 2.25 -27.43
CA ILE A 407 -11.51 2.24 -27.62
C ILE A 407 -12.05 3.66 -27.82
N PHE A 408 -11.65 4.61 -26.97
CA PHE A 408 -12.07 6.01 -27.08
C PHE A 408 -11.69 6.64 -28.44
N ASN A 409 -10.46 6.38 -28.90
CA ASN A 409 -9.99 6.85 -30.20
C ASN A 409 -10.75 6.20 -31.36
N ALA A 410 -11.03 4.90 -31.28
CA ALA A 410 -11.82 4.19 -32.28
C ALA A 410 -13.25 4.75 -32.38
N LEU A 411 -13.90 5.01 -31.24
CA LEU A 411 -15.24 5.62 -31.19
C LEU A 411 -15.26 7.04 -31.77
N ASN A 412 -14.22 7.85 -31.50
CA ASN A 412 -14.11 9.19 -32.06
C ASN A 412 -13.85 9.18 -33.57
N GLN A 413 -13.09 8.20 -34.08
CA GLN A 413 -12.91 8.02 -35.52
C GLN A 413 -14.21 7.59 -36.20
N ALA A 414 -15.00 6.70 -35.58
CA ALA A 414 -16.31 6.30 -36.07
C ALA A 414 -17.29 7.48 -36.15
N LYS A 415 -17.31 8.35 -35.12
CA LYS A 415 -18.13 9.57 -35.11
C LYS A 415 -17.73 10.65 -36.12
N LYS A 416 -16.50 10.63 -36.63
CA LYS A 416 -16.04 11.55 -37.69
C LYS A 416 -16.34 11.03 -39.09
N LYS A 417 -16.74 9.76 -39.23
CA LYS A 417 -17.10 9.11 -40.50
C LYS A 417 -18.62 9.09 -40.75
N ILE A 418 -19.41 9.49 -39.75
CA ILE A 418 -20.84 9.79 -39.83
C ILE A 418 -20.96 11.31 -39.86
#